data_AF-A0A0A0B7N7-F1
#
_entry.id   AF-A0A0A0B7N7-F1
#
_cell.length_a   1.000
_cell.length_b   1.000
_cell.length_c   1.000
_cell.angle_alpha   90.00
_cell.angle_beta   90.00
_cell.angle_gamma   90.00
#
_symmetry.space_group_name_H-M   'P 1'
#
loop_
_entity.id
_entity.type
_entity.pdbx_description
1 polymer ?
#
loop_
_entity_poly.entity_id
_entity_poly.type
_entity_poly.pdbx_seq_one_letter_code
_entity_poly.pdbx_strand_id
1 'polypeptide(L)'
;MAEVHRELETTYAVDGDAVLPDLVGALPRGHTVTVATHRLRATYVDTADLRLARAGLTLRRRTGGTDAGWHLKVPEAPNTRSELRLPLGRAADRVPRELERLVRGRTRGVPLVPVARITTRRTVHRVADADGTVLVEVADDRVEGARLAGDASDAGVRPDATTQWREVEVEVVDGGPADLAAVDTLLTAAGLRAVPDASKLRRVLDVAVDDAGPTPPRTFRRSATSGEVVLAHVRAQVETMAAQDLPVRLGSPGSVHAMRVATRRLRSALTSFGPLFLDDAVAPLRADLRELARALGAARDAEVLAERITADLADDRRGWAAGAPTATDSGDAGADGGTGAGAAADRGSSTGVEPLGDAPGDGARGPDAGPVEAQRWVTAALDAEWRDARARALAELDGDRYAALLVALDAFLAAPPLRHRGSRRARTVLPRLVERTWQKAEAAVRRAEAVGARDAAG
;
A
#
# COMPACT_ATOMS: atom_id res chain seq x y z
N MET A 1 -9.88 16.14 -2.59
CA MET A 1 -9.07 14.93 -2.35
C MET A 1 -8.76 14.87 -0.88
N ALA A 2 -8.74 13.68 -0.30
CA ALA A 2 -8.32 13.47 1.06
C ALA A 2 -6.85 13.88 1.23
N GLU A 3 -6.58 14.61 2.31
CA GLU A 3 -5.22 14.97 2.67
C GLU A 3 -4.58 13.79 3.41
N VAL A 4 -3.36 13.41 3.02
CA VAL A 4 -2.64 12.28 3.62
C VAL A 4 -1.62 12.83 4.60
N HIS A 5 -1.79 12.51 5.88
CA HIS A 5 -0.88 12.88 6.96
C HIS A 5 -0.13 11.63 7.40
N ARG A 6 1.21 11.67 7.40
CA ARG A 6 2.01 10.55 7.90
C ARG A 6 2.38 10.85 9.35
N GLU A 7 1.95 9.99 10.25
CA GLU A 7 2.09 10.12 11.69
C GLU A 7 3.14 9.11 12.19
N LEU A 8 4.08 9.58 13.01
CA LEU A 8 4.99 8.76 13.80
C LEU A 8 4.56 8.88 15.27
N GLU A 9 3.89 7.84 15.78
CA GLU A 9 3.21 7.88 17.08
C GLU A 9 3.48 6.62 17.94
N THR A 10 3.58 6.82 19.26
CA THR A 10 3.58 5.73 20.27
C THR A 10 2.46 5.98 21.28
N THR A 11 1.70 4.93 21.60
CA THR A 11 0.65 4.98 22.64
C THR A 11 1.11 4.27 23.90
N TYR A 12 0.74 4.79 25.06
CA TYR A 12 1.06 4.27 26.36
C TYR A 12 -0.21 4.00 27.17
N ALA A 13 -0.30 2.83 27.79
CA ALA A 13 -1.30 2.55 28.80
C ALA A 13 -0.93 3.28 30.09
N VAL A 14 -1.93 3.91 30.71
CA VAL A 14 -1.78 4.57 32.00
C VAL A 14 -2.60 3.83 33.03
N ASP A 15 -1.92 3.19 33.97
CA ASP A 15 -2.53 2.47 35.08
C ASP A 15 -2.64 3.41 36.30
N GLY A 16 -3.77 3.34 37.03
CA GLY A 16 -3.96 4.07 38.28
C GLY A 16 -3.90 5.61 38.16
N ASP A 17 -3.15 6.24 39.06
CA ASP A 17 -3.02 7.68 39.24
C ASP A 17 -1.70 8.26 38.69
N ALA A 18 -0.97 7.50 37.87
CA ALA A 18 0.32 7.90 37.31
C ALA A 18 0.26 9.31 36.67
N VAL A 19 1.14 10.22 37.09
CA VAL A 19 1.14 11.60 36.63
C VAL A 19 2.10 11.73 35.45
N LEU A 20 1.75 12.56 34.47
CA LEU A 20 2.68 12.89 33.39
C LEU A 20 3.91 13.60 33.99
N PRO A 21 5.14 13.16 33.68
CA PRO A 21 6.35 13.84 34.11
C PRO A 21 6.49 15.20 33.43
N ASP A 22 7.41 16.04 33.92
CA ASP A 22 7.72 17.31 33.28
C ASP A 22 8.31 17.07 31.88
N LEU A 23 7.64 17.65 30.87
CA LEU A 23 7.97 17.46 29.46
C LEU A 23 8.97 18.49 28.93
N VAL A 24 9.17 19.63 29.63
CA VAL A 24 10.08 20.69 29.16
C VAL A 24 11.52 20.16 29.10
N GLY A 25 11.94 19.41 30.14
CA GLY A 25 13.27 18.79 30.21
C GLY A 25 13.39 17.43 29.49
N ALA A 26 12.31 16.94 28.87
CA ALA A 26 12.28 15.63 28.22
C ALA A 26 13.07 15.58 26.91
N LEU A 27 13.10 16.72 26.19
CA LEU A 27 13.73 16.83 24.89
C LEU A 27 14.97 17.71 24.99
N PRO A 28 16.11 17.30 24.39
CA PRO A 28 17.32 18.14 24.36
C PRO A 28 17.07 19.51 23.71
N ARG A 29 16.12 19.57 22.78
CA ARG A 29 15.67 20.77 22.08
C ARG A 29 14.33 21.33 22.61
N GLY A 30 13.78 20.76 23.68
CA GLY A 30 12.54 21.25 24.28
C GLY A 30 12.80 22.50 25.09
N HIS A 31 12.01 23.55 24.86
CA HIS A 31 12.14 24.82 25.58
C HIS A 31 10.83 25.27 26.24
N THR A 32 9.71 25.08 25.57
CA THR A 32 8.40 25.49 26.08
C THR A 32 7.38 24.39 25.95
N VAL A 33 6.39 24.41 26.85
CA VAL A 33 5.23 23.50 26.80
C VAL A 33 3.96 24.33 26.85
N THR A 34 3.09 24.15 25.85
CA THR A 34 1.73 24.71 25.88
C THR A 34 0.71 23.61 26.11
N VAL A 35 -0.37 23.91 26.85
CA VAL A 35 -1.38 22.94 27.25
C VAL A 35 -2.77 23.38 26.79
N ALA A 36 -3.48 22.49 26.12
CA ALA A 36 -4.85 22.70 25.70
C ALA A 36 -5.72 21.48 26.03
N THR A 37 -6.99 21.69 26.40
CA THR A 37 -7.94 20.60 26.63
C THR A 37 -9.05 20.63 25.60
N HIS A 38 -9.36 19.45 25.04
CA HIS A 38 -10.41 19.26 24.05
C HIS A 38 -11.35 18.14 24.48
N ARG A 39 -12.61 18.24 24.04
CA ARG A 39 -13.57 17.14 24.09
C ARG A 39 -13.84 16.67 22.67
N LEU A 40 -13.48 15.43 22.40
CA LEU A 40 -13.62 14.78 21.10
C LEU A 40 -14.75 13.75 21.17
N ARG A 41 -15.53 13.66 20.10
CA ARG A 41 -16.53 12.60 19.93
C ARG A 41 -16.37 11.99 18.55
N ALA A 42 -16.13 10.69 18.51
CA ALA A 42 -15.93 9.95 17.28
C ALA A 42 -16.96 8.81 17.14
N THR A 43 -17.55 8.68 15.96
CA THR A 43 -18.32 7.51 15.53
C THR A 43 -17.48 6.73 14.54
N TYR A 44 -17.24 5.46 14.84
CA TYR A 44 -16.47 4.54 14.02
C TYR A 44 -17.42 3.74 13.16
N VAL A 45 -17.03 3.52 11.90
CA VAL A 45 -17.82 2.79 10.92
C VAL A 45 -17.01 1.64 10.35
N ASP A 46 -17.66 0.50 10.13
CA ASP A 46 -17.09 -0.72 9.58
C ASP A 46 -18.22 -1.54 8.92
N THR A 47 -17.92 -2.65 8.28
CA THR A 47 -18.93 -3.64 7.93
C THR A 47 -19.44 -4.33 9.20
N ALA A 48 -20.64 -4.92 9.14
CA ALA A 48 -21.23 -5.62 10.29
C ALA A 48 -20.33 -6.77 10.83
N ASP A 49 -19.51 -7.36 9.96
CA ASP A 49 -18.52 -8.39 10.27
C ASP A 49 -17.10 -7.84 10.53
N LEU A 50 -16.94 -6.52 10.71
CA LEU A 50 -15.72 -5.83 11.14
C LEU A 50 -14.50 -6.00 10.22
N ARG A 51 -14.70 -5.94 8.89
CA ARG A 51 -13.62 -6.20 7.91
C ARG A 51 -12.50 -5.16 7.96
N LEU A 52 -12.80 -3.89 8.24
CA LEU A 52 -11.78 -2.85 8.34
C LEU A 52 -10.94 -3.03 9.59
N ALA A 53 -11.58 -3.21 10.75
CA ALA A 53 -10.90 -3.37 12.02
C ALA A 53 -10.03 -4.64 12.04
N ARG A 54 -10.51 -5.75 11.47
CA ARG A 54 -9.70 -6.98 11.27
C ARG A 54 -8.51 -6.75 10.34
N ALA A 55 -8.64 -5.87 9.34
CA ALA A 55 -7.53 -5.48 8.49
C ALA A 55 -6.61 -4.39 9.11
N GLY A 56 -6.83 -4.01 10.37
CA GLY A 56 -6.07 -2.96 11.06
C GLY A 56 -6.41 -1.53 10.61
N LEU A 57 -7.40 -1.36 9.75
CA LEU A 57 -7.87 -0.05 9.28
C LEU A 57 -8.88 0.53 10.26
N THR A 58 -8.85 1.86 10.43
CA THR A 58 -9.79 2.56 11.31
C THR A 58 -10.43 3.72 10.56
N LEU A 59 -11.74 3.63 10.29
CA LEU A 59 -12.52 4.69 9.67
C LEU A 59 -13.47 5.32 10.69
N ARG A 60 -13.37 6.64 10.87
CA ARG A 60 -14.17 7.36 11.86
C ARG A 60 -14.59 8.73 11.37
N ARG A 61 -15.73 9.18 11.89
CA ARG A 61 -16.15 10.57 11.88
C ARG A 61 -15.89 11.16 13.26
N ARG A 62 -15.10 12.22 13.35
CA ARG A 62 -14.78 12.94 14.59
C ARG A 62 -15.40 14.35 14.60
N THR A 63 -15.86 14.77 15.76
CA THR A 63 -16.35 16.12 16.07
C THR A 63 -15.70 16.63 17.36
N GLY A 64 -15.60 17.95 17.50
CA GLY A 64 -14.82 18.59 18.56
C GLY A 64 -13.32 18.59 18.28
N GLY A 65 -12.56 19.40 19.04
CA GLY A 65 -11.13 19.62 18.77
C GLY A 65 -10.87 20.52 17.57
N THR A 66 -9.62 20.55 17.12
CA THR A 66 -9.16 21.35 15.98
C THR A 66 -9.26 20.63 14.63
N ASP A 67 -9.52 19.31 14.65
CA ASP A 67 -9.39 18.39 13.51
C ASP A 67 -10.70 17.63 13.20
N ALA A 68 -11.84 18.31 13.38
CA ALA A 68 -13.15 17.75 13.11
C ALA A 68 -13.28 17.33 11.63
N GLY A 69 -13.67 16.09 11.38
CA GLY A 69 -13.62 15.51 10.05
C GLY A 69 -13.83 14.01 10.01
N TRP A 70 -13.73 13.45 8.81
CA TRP A 70 -13.56 12.04 8.57
C TRP A 70 -12.08 11.68 8.53
N HIS A 71 -11.74 10.56 9.15
CA HIS A 71 -10.37 10.10 9.32
C HIS A 71 -10.31 8.61 8.99
N LEU A 72 -9.44 8.24 8.05
CA LEU A 72 -9.09 6.86 7.76
C LEU A 72 -7.62 6.64 8.16
N LYS A 73 -7.39 5.92 9.26
CA LYS A 73 -6.04 5.50 9.66
C LYS A 73 -5.66 4.19 8.96
N VAL A 74 -4.48 4.19 8.36
CA VAL A 74 -3.88 3.09 7.59
C VAL A 74 -2.50 2.78 8.19
N PRO A 75 -2.26 1.58 8.73
CA PRO A 75 -0.93 1.22 9.22
C PRO A 75 0.03 1.03 8.05
N GLU A 76 1.25 1.58 8.17
CA GLU A 76 2.31 1.43 7.17
C GLU A 76 3.45 0.54 7.68
N ALA A 77 3.87 0.79 8.91
CA ALA A 77 4.97 0.13 9.60
C ALA A 77 4.74 0.24 11.11
N PRO A 78 5.54 -0.44 11.96
CA PRO A 78 5.48 -0.22 13.40
C PRO A 78 5.58 1.28 13.74
N ASN A 79 4.66 1.76 14.59
CA ASN A 79 4.54 3.16 15.03
C ASN A 79 4.34 4.19 13.90
N THR A 80 4.17 3.76 12.64
CA THR A 80 3.99 4.65 11.50
C THR A 80 2.66 4.37 10.83
N ARG A 81 1.85 5.42 10.70
CA ARG A 81 0.50 5.33 10.13
C ARG A 81 0.28 6.49 9.18
N SER A 82 -0.49 6.25 8.13
CA SER A 82 -1.07 7.30 7.31
C SER A 82 -2.50 7.58 7.78
N GLU A 83 -2.83 8.83 8.11
CA GLU A 83 -4.19 9.29 8.37
C GLU A 83 -4.69 10.11 7.17
N LEU A 84 -5.72 9.61 6.49
CA LEU A 84 -6.40 10.33 5.43
C LEU A 84 -7.56 11.14 6.01
N ARG A 85 -7.54 12.45 5.79
CA ARG A 85 -8.48 13.41 6.37
C ARG A 85 -9.40 14.02 5.32
N LEU A 86 -10.69 14.09 5.63
CA LEU A 86 -11.68 14.86 4.88
C LEU A 86 -12.50 15.73 5.85
N PRO A 87 -12.86 16.96 5.49
CA PRO A 87 -13.69 17.81 6.34
C PRO A 87 -15.10 17.22 6.52
N LEU A 88 -15.82 17.70 7.54
CA LEU A 88 -17.24 17.40 7.70
C LEU A 88 -18.04 18.07 6.57
N GLY A 89 -18.62 17.26 5.68
CA GLY A 89 -19.53 17.72 4.64
C GLY A 89 -20.96 17.95 5.15
N ARG A 90 -21.85 18.39 4.25
CA ARG A 90 -23.29 18.62 4.54
C ARG A 90 -24.05 17.35 4.94
N ALA A 91 -23.68 16.20 4.35
CA ALA A 91 -24.22 14.90 4.69
C ALA A 91 -23.38 14.27 5.81
N ALA A 92 -23.55 14.80 7.03
CA ALA A 92 -22.68 14.50 8.16
C ALA A 92 -22.65 13.01 8.54
N ASP A 93 -23.73 12.25 8.32
CA ASP A 93 -23.88 10.89 8.83
C ASP A 93 -23.57 9.78 7.80
N ARG A 94 -23.18 10.15 6.58
CA ARG A 94 -22.78 9.18 5.54
C ARG A 94 -21.30 9.24 5.28
N VAL A 95 -20.70 8.07 5.08
CA VAL A 95 -19.30 7.96 4.67
C VAL A 95 -19.12 8.65 3.32
N PRO A 96 -18.14 9.55 3.16
CA PRO A 96 -17.83 10.15 1.88
C PRO A 96 -17.47 9.09 0.85
N ARG A 97 -18.02 9.19 -0.37
CA ARG A 97 -17.73 8.26 -1.49
C ARG A 97 -16.24 8.09 -1.76
N GLU A 98 -15.44 9.12 -1.49
CA GLU A 98 -13.99 9.07 -1.63
C GLU A 98 -13.36 8.04 -0.66
N LEU A 99 -13.77 8.02 0.61
CA LEU A 99 -13.29 7.03 1.58
C LEU A 99 -13.88 5.64 1.32
N GLU A 100 -15.14 5.56 0.88
CA GLU A 100 -15.76 4.29 0.48
C GLU A 100 -14.97 3.60 -0.65
N ARG A 101 -14.51 4.37 -1.65
CA ARG A 101 -13.66 3.85 -2.73
C ARG A 101 -12.33 3.31 -2.20
N LEU A 102 -11.69 4.03 -1.27
CA LEU A 102 -10.40 3.64 -0.69
C LEU A 102 -10.46 2.30 0.06
N VAL A 103 -11.58 2.01 0.74
CA VAL A 103 -11.73 0.77 1.52
C VAL A 103 -12.44 -0.35 0.77
N ARG A 104 -12.83 -0.15 -0.50
CA ARG A 104 -13.64 -1.09 -1.29
C ARG A 104 -13.04 -2.50 -1.37
N GLY A 105 -11.73 -2.61 -1.59
CA GLY A 105 -11.04 -3.90 -1.65
C GLY A 105 -11.21 -4.73 -0.37
N ARG A 106 -11.33 -4.07 0.79
CA ARG A 106 -11.56 -4.72 2.10
C ARG A 106 -13.04 -4.96 2.37
N THR A 107 -13.90 -3.99 2.12
CA THR A 107 -15.34 -4.11 2.40
C THR A 107 -16.06 -5.04 1.43
N ARG A 108 -15.53 -5.19 0.21
CA ARG A 108 -16.19 -5.93 -0.89
C ARG A 108 -17.55 -5.34 -1.26
N GLY A 109 -17.72 -4.03 -1.06
CA GLY A 109 -18.99 -3.33 -1.28
C GLY A 109 -20.06 -3.59 -0.22
N VAL A 110 -19.75 -4.37 0.83
CA VAL A 110 -20.64 -4.51 1.99
C VAL A 110 -20.83 -3.14 2.64
N PRO A 111 -22.06 -2.75 3.02
CA PRO A 111 -22.34 -1.45 3.62
C PRO A 111 -21.51 -1.19 4.88
N LEU A 112 -21.06 0.06 5.02
CA LEU A 112 -20.43 0.57 6.23
C LEU A 112 -21.51 1.07 7.19
N VAL A 113 -21.52 0.53 8.40
CA VAL A 113 -22.45 0.86 9.48
C VAL A 113 -21.68 1.36 10.70
N PRO A 114 -22.29 2.20 11.55
CA PRO A 114 -21.69 2.57 12.83
C PRO A 114 -21.48 1.33 13.72
N VAL A 115 -20.26 1.13 14.22
CA VAL A 115 -19.90 -0.03 15.07
C VAL A 115 -19.42 0.35 16.45
N ALA A 116 -18.99 1.59 16.67
CA ALA A 116 -18.60 2.09 17.98
C ALA A 116 -18.72 3.62 18.08
N ARG A 117 -18.90 4.12 19.31
CA ARG A 117 -18.76 5.53 19.66
C ARG A 117 -17.69 5.68 20.73
N ILE A 118 -16.80 6.65 20.55
CA ILE A 118 -15.75 6.96 21.52
C ILE A 118 -15.79 8.45 21.83
N THR A 119 -15.84 8.78 23.11
CA THR A 119 -15.66 10.13 23.63
C THR A 119 -14.31 10.22 24.32
N THR A 120 -13.55 11.26 24.02
CA THR A 120 -12.23 11.48 24.61
C THR A 120 -12.17 12.88 25.20
N ARG A 121 -11.78 12.98 26.47
CA ARG A 121 -11.27 14.24 27.04
C ARG A 121 -9.76 14.19 26.89
N ARG A 122 -9.25 14.96 25.93
CA ARG A 122 -7.83 15.01 25.56
C ARG A 122 -7.19 16.26 26.15
N THR A 123 -6.12 16.09 26.92
CA THR A 123 -5.22 17.19 27.29
C THR A 123 -3.97 17.08 26.45
N VAL A 124 -3.74 18.04 25.54
CA VAL A 124 -2.56 18.07 24.65
C VAL A 124 -1.49 18.95 25.28
N HIS A 125 -0.30 18.41 25.42
CA HIS A 125 0.93 19.12 25.77
C HIS A 125 1.80 19.21 24.51
N ARG A 126 1.99 20.42 23.97
CA ARG A 126 2.87 20.64 22.83
C ARG A 126 4.24 21.07 23.32
N VAL A 127 5.27 20.27 23.04
CA VAL A 127 6.65 20.64 23.36
C VAL A 127 7.26 21.32 22.14
N ALA A 128 7.68 22.56 22.31
CA ALA A 128 8.27 23.36 21.25
C ALA A 128 9.72 23.72 21.57
N ASP A 129 10.51 23.94 20.52
CA ASP A 129 11.88 24.41 20.63
C ASP A 129 11.97 25.93 20.95
N ALA A 130 13.20 26.46 20.99
CA ALA A 130 13.44 27.86 21.35
C ALA A 130 12.84 28.83 20.32
N ASP A 131 12.67 28.38 19.08
CA ASP A 131 12.13 29.15 17.97
C ASP A 131 10.59 29.03 17.89
N GLY A 132 9.99 28.19 18.74
CA GLY A 132 8.55 27.97 18.81
C GLY A 132 8.02 26.88 17.87
N THR A 133 8.90 26.11 17.23
CA THR A 133 8.54 24.98 16.37
C THR A 133 8.07 23.81 17.24
N VAL A 134 6.89 23.26 16.98
CA VAL A 134 6.34 22.15 17.78
C VAL A 134 7.02 20.84 17.35
N LEU A 135 7.81 20.26 18.25
CA LEU A 135 8.55 19.03 17.96
C LEU A 135 7.66 17.80 18.14
N VAL A 136 6.93 17.74 19.25
CA VAL A 136 6.06 16.61 19.62
C VAL A 136 4.79 17.11 20.30
N GLU A 137 3.70 16.37 20.11
CA GLU A 137 2.48 16.46 20.91
C GLU A 137 2.37 15.25 21.84
N VAL A 138 2.15 15.50 23.14
CA VAL A 138 1.84 14.48 24.14
C VAL A 138 0.39 14.65 24.57
N ALA A 139 -0.48 13.73 24.18
CA ALA A 139 -1.91 13.76 24.46
C ALA A 139 -2.28 12.78 25.59
N ASP A 140 -2.65 13.33 26.76
CA ASP A 140 -3.27 12.56 27.86
C ASP A 140 -4.78 12.43 27.62
N ASP A 141 -5.19 11.23 27.24
CA ASP A 141 -6.54 10.89 26.86
C ASP A 141 -7.25 10.14 27.98
N ARG A 142 -8.37 10.71 28.45
CA ARG A 142 -9.40 9.96 29.19
C ARG A 142 -10.48 9.54 28.23
N VAL A 143 -10.61 8.24 28.00
CA VAL A 143 -11.41 7.66 26.93
C VAL A 143 -12.58 6.88 27.51
N GLU A 144 -13.75 7.09 26.90
CA GLU A 144 -14.95 6.30 27.12
C GLU A 144 -15.44 5.79 25.77
N GLY A 145 -15.53 4.48 25.62
CA GLY A 145 -15.95 3.81 24.40
C GLY A 145 -17.17 2.93 24.62
N ALA A 146 -18.07 2.92 23.65
CA ALA A 146 -19.24 2.05 23.62
C ALA A 146 -19.28 1.34 22.25
N ARG A 147 -19.44 0.02 22.27
CA ARG A 147 -19.79 -0.75 21.07
C ARG A 147 -21.20 -0.34 20.64
N LEU A 148 -21.47 -0.31 19.34
CA LEU A 148 -22.82 -0.21 18.82
C LEU A 148 -23.22 -1.59 18.31
N ALA A 149 -24.45 -2.02 18.56
CA ALA A 149 -24.97 -3.23 17.91
C ALA A 149 -24.93 -3.01 16.40
N GLY A 150 -24.05 -3.74 15.72
CA GLY A 150 -24.32 -4.09 14.34
C GLY A 150 -25.48 -5.07 14.31
N ASP A 151 -26.18 -5.13 13.19
CA ASP A 151 -27.34 -5.98 12.94
C ASP A 151 -27.03 -7.50 13.11
N ALA A 152 -25.76 -7.84 13.35
CA ALA A 152 -25.28 -9.17 13.65
C ALA A 152 -25.59 -9.56 15.10
N SER A 153 -26.36 -10.63 15.25
CA SER A 153 -26.65 -11.37 16.47
C SER A 153 -25.38 -11.96 17.10
N ASP A 154 -24.57 -11.11 17.73
CA ASP A 154 -23.46 -11.54 18.57
C ASP A 154 -24.06 -11.87 19.95
N ALA A 155 -24.47 -13.14 20.11
CA ALA A 155 -25.34 -13.64 21.18
C ALA A 155 -24.70 -13.68 22.59
N GLY A 156 -23.79 -12.74 22.92
CA GLY A 156 -23.09 -12.73 24.21
C GLY A 156 -22.58 -11.37 24.69
N VAL A 157 -22.52 -10.33 23.86
CA VAL A 157 -22.02 -9.01 24.26
C VAL A 157 -23.16 -8.02 24.29
N ARG A 158 -23.44 -7.42 25.45
CA ARG A 158 -24.49 -6.41 25.58
C ARG A 158 -24.12 -5.18 24.72
N PRO A 159 -25.01 -4.70 23.83
CA PRO A 159 -24.81 -3.51 23.00
C PRO A 159 -24.43 -2.22 23.75
N ASP A 160 -24.54 -2.21 25.09
CA ASP A 160 -24.35 -1.02 25.92
C ASP A 160 -23.20 -1.15 26.93
N ALA A 161 -22.31 -2.15 26.78
CA ALA A 161 -21.12 -2.23 27.62
C ALA A 161 -20.16 -1.07 27.28
N THR A 162 -20.00 -0.14 28.22
CA THR A 162 -19.03 0.96 28.12
C THR A 162 -17.68 0.54 28.69
N THR A 163 -16.60 0.79 27.97
CA THR A 163 -15.23 0.61 28.43
C THR A 163 -14.60 1.98 28.65
N GLN A 164 -13.95 2.16 29.80
CA GLN A 164 -13.22 3.38 30.12
C GLN A 164 -11.76 3.08 30.38
N TRP A 165 -10.86 3.95 29.92
CA TRP A 165 -9.44 3.85 30.21
C TRP A 165 -8.75 5.21 30.05
N ARG A 166 -7.50 5.26 30.49
CA ARG A 166 -6.60 6.38 30.25
C ARG A 166 -5.41 5.91 29.42
N GLU A 167 -5.01 6.72 28.46
CA GLU A 167 -3.82 6.47 27.64
C GLU A 167 -3.11 7.79 27.34
N VAL A 168 -1.81 7.69 27.05
CA VAL A 168 -1.02 8.81 26.56
C VAL A 168 -0.59 8.49 25.13
N GLU A 169 -0.85 9.37 24.18
CA GLU A 169 -0.32 9.28 22.82
C GLU A 169 0.77 10.32 22.63
N VAL A 170 1.93 9.90 22.10
CA VAL A 170 3.03 10.79 21.74
C VAL A 170 3.16 10.78 20.23
N GLU A 171 3.02 11.93 19.59
CA GLU A 171 3.10 12.11 18.13
C GLU A 171 4.21 13.11 17.79
N VAL A 172 5.03 12.77 16.80
CA VAL A 172 6.03 13.68 16.25
C VAL A 172 5.34 14.63 15.25
N VAL A 173 5.54 15.94 15.43
CA VAL A 173 5.04 16.98 14.52
C VAL A 173 6.15 17.41 13.57
N ASP A 174 7.00 18.36 14.00
CA ASP A 174 8.17 18.82 13.24
C ASP A 174 9.50 18.27 13.81
N GLY A 175 9.41 17.39 14.81
CA GLY A 175 10.55 16.66 15.37
C GLY A 175 10.98 15.47 14.52
N GLY A 176 11.71 14.55 15.14
CA GLY A 176 12.11 13.28 14.52
C GLY A 176 12.08 12.09 15.48
N PRO A 177 12.50 10.90 15.00
CA PRO A 177 12.50 9.67 15.80
C PRO A 177 13.30 9.77 17.11
N ALA A 178 14.33 10.62 17.15
CA ALA A 178 15.11 10.86 18.36
C ALA A 178 14.31 11.59 19.44
N ASP A 179 13.41 12.51 19.06
CA ASP A 179 12.54 13.21 20.01
C ASP A 179 11.51 12.23 20.58
N LEU A 180 10.92 11.37 19.74
CA LEU A 180 10.02 10.31 20.19
C LEU A 180 10.70 9.35 21.18
N ALA A 181 11.94 8.94 20.90
CA ALA A 181 12.71 8.05 21.77
C ALA A 181 13.05 8.68 23.14
N ALA A 182 13.30 10.00 23.16
CA ALA A 182 13.55 10.73 24.40
C ALA A 182 12.29 10.81 25.28
N VAL A 183 11.13 11.11 24.67
CA VAL A 183 9.84 11.08 25.40
C VAL A 183 9.51 9.65 25.86
N ASP A 184 9.76 8.63 25.03
CA ASP A 184 9.54 7.23 25.40
C ASP A 184 10.34 6.81 26.64
N THR A 185 11.61 7.19 26.69
CA THR A 185 12.49 6.94 27.84
C THR A 185 11.92 7.58 29.11
N LEU A 186 11.46 8.84 29.01
CA LEU A 186 10.89 9.57 30.13
C LEU A 186 9.57 8.94 30.63
N LEU A 187 8.64 8.64 29.72
CA LEU A 187 7.34 8.07 30.08
C LEU A 187 7.50 6.66 30.67
N THR A 188 8.41 5.85 30.12
CA THR A 188 8.72 4.52 30.65
C THR A 188 9.34 4.61 32.05
N ALA A 189 10.25 5.56 32.29
CA ALA A 189 10.80 5.80 33.62
C ALA A 189 9.74 6.27 34.64
N ALA A 190 8.68 6.94 34.16
CA ALA A 190 7.51 7.31 34.96
C ALA A 190 6.50 6.14 35.16
N GLY A 191 6.82 4.94 34.66
CA GLY A 191 6.01 3.73 34.84
C GLY A 191 4.91 3.52 33.81
N LEU A 192 4.83 4.36 32.77
CA LEU A 192 3.90 4.15 31.67
C LEU A 192 4.40 3.00 30.78
N ARG A 193 3.47 2.23 30.22
CA ARG A 193 3.80 1.06 29.39
C ARG A 193 3.39 1.32 27.95
N ALA A 194 4.36 1.27 27.03
CA ALA A 194 4.08 1.34 25.61
C ALA A 194 3.15 0.20 25.18
N VAL A 195 2.17 0.53 24.33
CA VAL A 195 1.20 -0.40 23.74
C VAL A 195 1.37 -0.34 22.23
N PRO A 196 2.20 -1.21 21.65
CA PRO A 196 2.34 -1.31 20.20
C PRO A 196 0.98 -1.58 19.55
N ASP A 197 0.75 -0.98 18.39
CA ASP A 197 -0.46 -1.15 17.60
C ASP A 197 -1.78 -0.84 18.34
N ALA A 198 -1.70 0.03 19.36
CA ALA A 198 -2.87 0.50 20.08
C ALA A 198 -3.86 1.15 19.10
N SER A 199 -5.12 0.72 19.20
CA SER A 199 -6.25 1.32 18.52
C SER A 199 -7.40 1.39 19.50
N LYS A 200 -7.86 2.62 19.75
CA LYS A 200 -9.06 2.89 20.55
C LYS A 200 -10.25 2.05 20.08
N LEU A 201 -10.42 1.89 18.75
CA LEU A 201 -11.49 1.07 18.17
C LEU A 201 -11.33 -0.41 18.53
N ARG A 202 -10.13 -0.97 18.34
CA ARG A 202 -9.88 -2.40 18.63
C ARG A 202 -10.11 -2.74 20.09
N ARG A 203 -9.74 -1.83 21.00
CA ARG A 203 -10.00 -1.98 22.44
C ARG A 203 -11.49 -1.99 22.78
N VAL A 204 -12.31 -1.20 22.08
CA VAL A 204 -13.77 -1.15 22.28
C VAL A 204 -14.46 -2.37 21.67
N LEU A 205 -14.00 -2.83 20.51
CA LEU A 205 -14.61 -3.95 19.79
C LEU A 205 -14.11 -5.33 20.23
N ASP A 206 -13.01 -5.39 21.00
CA ASP A 206 -12.30 -6.63 21.35
C ASP A 206 -12.02 -7.52 20.13
N VAL A 207 -11.47 -6.90 19.07
CA VAL A 207 -11.22 -7.55 17.77
C VAL A 207 -9.72 -7.73 17.51
N ALA A 208 -9.35 -8.97 17.21
CA ALA A 208 -8.01 -9.29 16.72
C ALA A 208 -7.82 -8.80 15.28
N VAL A 209 -6.60 -8.34 14.97
CA VAL A 209 -6.20 -8.03 13.59
C VAL A 209 -5.75 -9.33 12.94
N ASP A 210 -6.20 -9.54 11.70
CA ASP A 210 -5.71 -10.62 10.87
C ASP A 210 -4.24 -10.32 10.54
N ASP A 211 -3.34 -11.28 10.77
CA ASP A 211 -1.93 -11.13 10.44
C ASP A 211 -1.77 -10.76 8.96
N ALA A 212 -1.41 -9.51 8.69
CA ALA A 212 -1.17 -8.98 7.35
C ALA A 212 0.20 -9.40 6.78
N GLY A 213 0.99 -10.14 7.57
CA GLY A 213 2.27 -10.69 7.16
C GLY A 213 2.14 -11.73 6.04
N PRO A 214 3.26 -12.11 5.40
CA PRO A 214 3.24 -13.20 4.42
C PRO A 214 2.65 -14.44 5.08
N THR A 215 1.49 -14.89 4.57
CA THR A 215 0.81 -16.06 5.10
C THR A 215 1.80 -17.22 5.13
N PRO A 216 2.14 -17.77 6.31
CA PRO A 216 3.11 -18.85 6.37
C PRO A 216 2.64 -20.01 5.51
N PRO A 217 3.57 -20.77 4.89
CA PRO A 217 3.20 -21.89 4.05
C PRO A 217 2.33 -22.86 4.86
N ARG A 218 1.07 -23.00 4.45
CA ARG A 218 0.14 -23.90 5.14
C ARG A 218 0.66 -25.33 5.03
N THR A 219 0.77 -26.00 6.17
CA THR A 219 1.10 -27.41 6.21
C THR A 219 -0.17 -28.23 5.99
N PHE A 220 -0.07 -29.23 5.11
CA PHE A 220 -1.19 -30.11 4.80
C PHE A 220 -0.91 -31.51 5.30
N ARG A 221 -1.94 -32.17 5.85
CA ARG A 221 -1.88 -33.60 6.14
C ARG A 221 -1.71 -34.38 4.85
N ARG A 222 -1.08 -35.56 4.89
CA ARG A 222 -0.95 -36.46 3.73
C ARG A 222 -2.29 -36.91 3.12
N SER A 223 -3.38 -36.77 3.86
CA SER A 223 -4.75 -37.05 3.44
C SER A 223 -5.44 -35.88 2.74
N ALA A 224 -4.83 -34.68 2.73
CA ALA A 224 -5.42 -33.50 2.12
C ALA A 224 -5.80 -33.75 0.66
N THR A 225 -6.95 -33.23 0.28
CA THR A 225 -7.51 -33.29 -1.05
C THR A 225 -6.86 -32.25 -1.97
N SER A 226 -6.95 -32.45 -3.27
CA SER A 226 -6.48 -31.46 -4.26
C SER A 226 -7.20 -30.13 -4.13
N GLY A 227 -8.50 -30.15 -3.85
CA GLY A 227 -9.32 -28.96 -3.64
C GLY A 227 -8.81 -28.14 -2.46
N GLU A 228 -8.59 -28.76 -1.29
CA GLU A 228 -8.10 -28.08 -0.09
C GLU A 228 -6.76 -27.34 -0.33
N VAL A 229 -5.81 -28.02 -0.98
CA VAL A 229 -4.48 -27.44 -1.24
C VAL A 229 -4.56 -26.27 -2.23
N VAL A 230 -5.32 -26.43 -3.31
CA VAL A 230 -5.44 -25.38 -4.34
C VAL A 230 -6.26 -24.20 -3.84
N LEU A 231 -7.37 -24.43 -3.14
CA LEU A 231 -8.21 -23.37 -2.58
C LEU A 231 -7.48 -22.56 -1.52
N ALA A 232 -6.59 -23.16 -0.74
CA ALA A 232 -5.73 -22.42 0.16
C ALA A 232 -4.80 -21.45 -0.58
N HIS A 233 -4.21 -21.88 -1.70
CA HIS A 233 -3.40 -20.98 -2.54
C HIS A 233 -4.25 -19.87 -3.18
N VAL A 234 -5.42 -20.21 -3.72
CA VAL A 234 -6.37 -19.26 -4.30
C VAL A 234 -6.75 -18.21 -3.26
N ARG A 235 -7.14 -18.62 -2.04
CA ARG A 235 -7.49 -17.73 -0.93
C ARG A 235 -6.37 -16.74 -0.61
N ALA A 236 -5.13 -17.23 -0.47
CA ALA A 236 -3.99 -16.37 -0.20
C ALA A 236 -3.77 -15.31 -1.32
N GLN A 237 -3.96 -15.69 -2.59
CA GLN A 237 -3.84 -14.72 -3.69
C GLN A 237 -5.00 -13.71 -3.72
N VAL A 238 -6.23 -14.13 -3.40
CA VAL A 238 -7.39 -13.23 -3.28
C VAL A 238 -7.19 -12.23 -2.14
N GLU A 239 -6.74 -12.70 -0.99
CA GLU A 239 -6.43 -11.85 0.17
C GLU A 239 -5.31 -10.86 -0.14
N THR A 240 -4.23 -11.31 -0.80
CA THR A 240 -3.14 -10.43 -1.23
C THR A 240 -3.64 -9.39 -2.24
N MET A 241 -4.43 -9.80 -3.24
CA MET A 241 -4.98 -8.89 -4.24
C MET A 241 -5.86 -7.81 -3.60
N ALA A 242 -6.79 -8.20 -2.73
CA ALA A 242 -7.65 -7.28 -1.99
C ALA A 242 -6.87 -6.38 -1.02
N ALA A 243 -5.78 -6.87 -0.43
CA ALA A 243 -4.93 -6.10 0.46
C ALA A 243 -4.13 -5.01 -0.24
N GLN A 244 -3.78 -5.22 -1.52
CA GLN A 244 -3.03 -4.25 -2.33
C GLN A 244 -3.91 -3.16 -2.95
N ASP A 245 -5.24 -3.29 -2.90
CA ASP A 245 -6.19 -2.30 -3.41
C ASP A 245 -5.94 -0.88 -2.86
N LEU A 246 -5.95 -0.74 -1.53
CA LEU A 246 -5.70 0.54 -0.86
C LEU A 246 -4.29 1.08 -1.13
N PRO A 247 -3.19 0.32 -0.97
CA PRO A 247 -1.85 0.74 -1.37
C PRO A 247 -1.76 1.25 -2.82
N VAL A 248 -2.39 0.57 -3.78
CA VAL A 248 -2.42 1.04 -5.19
C VAL A 248 -3.13 2.39 -5.30
N ARG A 249 -4.25 2.56 -4.60
CA ARG A 249 -5.01 3.82 -4.56
C ARG A 249 -4.26 4.97 -3.89
N LEU A 250 -3.40 4.67 -2.92
CA LEU A 250 -2.52 5.65 -2.27
C LEU A 250 -1.24 5.90 -3.08
N GLY A 251 -0.98 5.12 -4.13
CA GLY A 251 0.26 5.24 -4.92
C GLY A 251 1.49 4.75 -4.15
N SER A 252 1.30 3.82 -3.19
CA SER A 252 2.40 3.26 -2.42
C SER A 252 3.39 2.53 -3.33
N PRO A 253 4.71 2.73 -3.18
CA PRO A 253 5.72 2.09 -4.01
C PRO A 253 5.57 0.56 -4.06
N GLY A 254 5.69 -0.02 -5.26
CA GLY A 254 5.64 -1.48 -5.47
C GLY A 254 4.26 -2.14 -5.31
N SER A 255 3.24 -1.41 -4.87
CA SER A 255 1.88 -1.94 -4.67
C SER A 255 1.25 -2.48 -5.95
N VAL A 256 1.41 -1.77 -7.07
CA VAL A 256 0.94 -2.20 -8.40
C VAL A 256 1.61 -3.52 -8.80
N HIS A 257 2.93 -3.64 -8.59
CA HIS A 257 3.66 -4.88 -8.84
C HIS A 257 3.10 -6.04 -8.00
N ALA A 258 2.92 -5.83 -6.70
CA ALA A 258 2.41 -6.85 -5.79
C ALA A 258 1.00 -7.32 -6.18
N MET A 259 0.08 -6.38 -6.45
CA MET A 259 -1.28 -6.69 -6.89
C MET A 259 -1.29 -7.45 -8.22
N ARG A 260 -0.44 -7.04 -9.17
CA ARG A 260 -0.28 -7.70 -10.47
C ARG A 260 0.24 -9.13 -10.32
N VAL A 261 1.22 -9.35 -9.43
CA VAL A 261 1.75 -10.69 -9.13
C VAL A 261 0.66 -11.60 -8.56
N ALA A 262 -0.13 -11.10 -7.58
CA ALA A 262 -1.23 -11.86 -6.99
C ALA A 262 -2.29 -12.22 -8.03
N THR A 263 -2.73 -11.25 -8.83
CA THR A 263 -3.70 -11.41 -9.92
C THR A 263 -3.21 -12.46 -10.94
N ARG A 264 -1.94 -12.38 -11.35
CA ARG A 264 -1.32 -13.34 -12.27
C ARG A 264 -1.28 -14.75 -11.67
N ARG A 265 -0.84 -14.90 -10.41
CA ARG A 265 -0.77 -16.20 -9.72
C ARG A 265 -2.15 -16.84 -9.59
N LEU A 266 -3.16 -16.05 -9.22
CA LEU A 266 -4.55 -16.49 -9.14
C LEU A 266 -5.06 -16.99 -10.50
N ARG A 267 -4.85 -16.22 -11.58
CA ARG A 267 -5.21 -16.64 -12.94
C ARG A 267 -4.49 -17.92 -13.37
N SER A 268 -3.20 -18.03 -13.07
CA SER A 268 -2.42 -19.24 -13.37
C SER A 268 -2.93 -20.46 -12.59
N ALA A 269 -3.24 -20.31 -11.30
CA ALA A 269 -3.80 -21.39 -10.48
C ALA A 269 -5.14 -21.88 -11.05
N LEU A 270 -6.06 -20.96 -11.39
CA LEU A 270 -7.35 -21.29 -12.01
C LEU A 270 -7.21 -21.88 -13.41
N THR A 271 -6.11 -21.61 -14.11
CA THR A 271 -5.81 -22.22 -15.42
C THR A 271 -5.28 -23.65 -15.25
N SER A 272 -4.25 -23.85 -14.43
CA SER A 272 -3.56 -25.13 -14.26
C SER A 272 -4.40 -26.16 -13.51
N PHE A 273 -5.17 -25.69 -12.53
CA PHE A 273 -6.01 -26.52 -11.67
C PHE A 273 -7.50 -26.42 -12.02
N GLY A 274 -7.86 -25.74 -13.11
CA GLY A 274 -9.22 -25.70 -13.65
C GLY A 274 -9.95 -27.05 -13.68
N PRO A 275 -9.29 -28.19 -14.05
CA PRO A 275 -9.94 -29.51 -14.02
C PRO A 275 -10.42 -30.01 -12.64
N LEU A 276 -10.12 -29.30 -11.55
CA LEU A 276 -10.66 -29.57 -10.22
C LEU A 276 -12.04 -28.94 -9.99
N PHE A 277 -12.45 -27.99 -10.83
CA PHE A 277 -13.64 -27.16 -10.66
C PHE A 277 -14.59 -27.29 -11.85
N LEU A 278 -15.86 -26.90 -11.70
CA LEU A 278 -16.79 -26.75 -12.82
C LEU A 278 -16.31 -25.63 -13.77
N ASP A 279 -16.42 -25.85 -15.08
CA ASP A 279 -15.80 -24.95 -16.08
C ASP A 279 -16.52 -23.59 -16.17
N ASP A 280 -17.85 -23.62 -16.07
CA ASP A 280 -18.74 -22.46 -16.04
C ASP A 280 -18.45 -21.53 -14.85
N ALA A 281 -17.97 -22.07 -13.73
CA ALA A 281 -17.57 -21.27 -12.58
C ALA A 281 -16.18 -20.62 -12.72
N VAL A 282 -15.26 -21.22 -13.48
CA VAL A 282 -13.87 -20.74 -13.57
C VAL A 282 -13.65 -19.77 -14.72
N ALA A 283 -14.34 -19.97 -15.86
CA ALA A 283 -14.13 -19.17 -17.05
C ALA A 283 -14.42 -17.66 -16.84
N PRO A 284 -15.53 -17.25 -16.19
CA PRO A 284 -15.81 -15.83 -15.93
C PRO A 284 -14.74 -15.18 -15.03
N LEU A 285 -14.35 -15.84 -13.93
CA LEU A 285 -13.31 -15.35 -13.03
C LEU A 285 -11.98 -15.12 -13.76
N ARG A 286 -11.60 -16.03 -14.67
CA ARG A 286 -10.36 -15.89 -15.46
C ARG A 286 -10.43 -14.73 -16.44
N ALA A 287 -11.61 -14.43 -16.98
CA ALA A 287 -11.81 -13.30 -17.88
C ALA A 287 -11.66 -11.97 -17.12
N ASP A 288 -12.33 -11.82 -15.99
CA ASP A 288 -12.24 -10.60 -15.17
C ASP A 288 -10.83 -10.38 -14.61
N LEU A 289 -10.17 -11.44 -14.12
CA LEU A 289 -8.76 -11.38 -13.70
C LEU A 289 -7.82 -11.00 -14.84
N ARG A 290 -8.16 -11.33 -16.09
CA ARG A 290 -7.37 -10.94 -17.26
C ARG A 290 -7.51 -9.46 -17.53
N GLU A 291 -8.71 -8.89 -17.42
CA GLU A 291 -8.89 -7.44 -17.59
C GLU A 291 -8.19 -6.65 -16.48
N LEU A 292 -8.33 -7.07 -15.22
CA LEU A 292 -7.58 -6.47 -14.12
C LEU A 292 -6.06 -6.53 -14.35
N ALA A 293 -5.55 -7.68 -14.80
CA ALA A 293 -4.13 -7.82 -15.09
C ALA A 293 -3.64 -6.93 -16.25
N ARG A 294 -4.49 -6.63 -17.25
CA ARG A 294 -4.16 -5.69 -18.33
C ARG A 294 -4.08 -4.26 -17.81
N ALA A 295 -5.07 -3.83 -17.03
CA ALA A 295 -5.09 -2.49 -16.44
C ALA A 295 -3.87 -2.24 -15.53
N LEU A 296 -3.51 -3.21 -14.68
CA LEU A 296 -2.32 -3.16 -13.84
C LEU A 296 -1.00 -3.27 -14.62
N GLY A 297 -1.02 -3.90 -15.80
CA GLY A 297 0.15 -4.08 -16.65
C GLY A 297 0.70 -2.75 -17.14
N ALA A 298 -0.16 -1.92 -17.76
CA ALA A 298 0.22 -0.61 -18.25
C ALA A 298 0.82 0.29 -17.15
N ALA A 299 0.24 0.27 -15.95
CA ALA A 299 0.77 1.01 -14.81
C ALA A 299 2.16 0.52 -14.38
N ARG A 300 2.38 -0.80 -14.34
CA ARG A 300 3.70 -1.34 -13.98
C ARG A 300 4.74 -1.08 -15.06
N ASP A 301 4.38 -1.15 -16.33
CA ASP A 301 5.31 -0.91 -17.43
C ASP A 301 5.83 0.54 -17.38
N ALA A 302 4.95 1.51 -17.08
CA ALA A 302 5.34 2.90 -16.84
C ALA A 302 6.27 3.05 -15.61
N GLU A 303 5.98 2.37 -14.49
CA GLU A 303 6.87 2.37 -13.31
C GLU A 303 8.27 1.80 -13.64
N VAL A 304 8.34 0.65 -14.34
CA VAL A 304 9.62 0.03 -14.73
C VAL A 304 10.40 0.95 -15.66
N LEU A 305 9.73 1.57 -16.63
CA LEU A 305 10.36 2.48 -17.58
C LEU A 305 10.96 3.69 -16.84
N ALA A 306 10.20 4.27 -15.92
CA ALA A 306 10.67 5.37 -15.08
C ALA A 306 11.84 4.97 -14.18
N GLU A 307 11.77 3.80 -13.53
CA GLU A 307 12.86 3.22 -12.73
C GLU A 307 14.14 3.07 -13.57
N ARG A 308 14.03 2.49 -14.77
CA ARG A 308 15.19 2.24 -15.64
C ARG A 308 15.82 3.52 -16.13
N ILE A 309 15.01 4.44 -16.66
CA ILE A 309 15.53 5.72 -17.18
C ILE A 309 16.16 6.56 -16.05
N THR A 310 15.57 6.55 -14.85
CA THR A 310 16.16 7.25 -13.70
C THR A 310 17.50 6.64 -13.29
N ALA A 311 17.63 5.31 -13.31
CA ALA A 311 18.88 4.63 -13.05
C ALA A 311 19.94 4.96 -14.12
N ASP A 312 19.58 4.88 -15.40
CA ASP A 312 20.47 5.18 -16.52
C ASP A 312 20.97 6.64 -16.44
N LEU A 313 20.08 7.61 -16.16
CA LEU A 313 20.44 9.01 -15.96
C LEU A 313 21.37 9.23 -14.74
N ALA A 314 21.20 8.46 -13.67
CA ALA A 314 22.06 8.54 -12.50
C ALA A 314 23.46 7.97 -12.77
N ASP A 315 23.56 6.95 -13.61
CA ASP A 315 24.83 6.37 -14.03
C ASP A 315 25.58 7.27 -15.03
N ASP A 316 24.87 7.89 -15.98
CA ASP A 316 25.45 8.89 -16.90
C ASP A 316 25.99 10.11 -16.13
N ARG A 317 25.31 10.55 -15.06
CA ARG A 317 25.82 11.61 -14.17
C ARG A 317 27.13 11.24 -13.49
N ARG A 318 27.30 9.96 -13.10
CA ARG A 318 28.56 9.48 -12.51
C ARG A 318 29.68 9.44 -13.56
N GLY A 319 29.36 9.03 -14.79
CA GLY A 319 30.29 9.07 -15.92
C GLY A 319 30.75 10.49 -16.28
N TRP A 320 29.83 11.46 -16.28
CA TRP A 320 30.13 12.87 -16.55
C TRP A 320 30.94 13.53 -15.43
N ALA A 321 30.58 13.27 -14.16
CA ALA A 321 31.32 13.81 -13.02
C ALA A 321 32.76 13.23 -12.91
N ALA A 322 32.95 11.97 -13.34
CA ALA A 322 34.28 11.34 -13.41
C ALA A 322 35.12 11.79 -14.62
N GLY A 323 34.49 12.39 -15.63
CA GLY A 323 35.14 12.90 -16.85
C GLY A 323 35.31 14.43 -16.89
N ALA A 324 34.92 15.15 -15.84
CA ALA A 324 35.10 16.60 -15.78
C ALA A 324 36.60 16.94 -15.73
N PRO A 325 37.15 17.72 -16.69
CA PRO A 325 38.55 18.13 -16.63
C PRO A 325 38.77 18.96 -15.36
N THR A 326 39.67 18.50 -14.50
CA THR A 326 40.15 19.28 -13.36
C THR A 326 40.84 20.52 -13.90
N ALA A 327 40.23 21.68 -13.69
CA ALA A 327 40.83 22.97 -13.99
C ALA A 327 41.99 23.24 -13.00
N THR A 328 43.14 22.70 -13.35
CA THR A 328 44.50 23.08 -12.93
C THR A 328 45.34 22.81 -14.19
N ASP A 329 45.87 23.77 -14.92
CA ASP A 329 46.85 24.74 -14.44
C ASP A 329 46.96 25.92 -15.42
N SER A 330 47.30 27.07 -14.88
CA SER A 330 47.58 28.31 -15.58
C SER A 330 49.07 28.39 -15.95
N GLY A 331 49.36 28.59 -17.24
CA GLY A 331 50.63 29.11 -17.75
C GLY A 331 51.59 28.06 -18.33
N ASP A 332 51.81 28.07 -19.64
CA ASP A 332 52.89 28.85 -20.26
C ASP A 332 52.83 28.67 -21.78
N ALA A 333 53.13 29.74 -22.50
CA ALA A 333 53.18 29.78 -23.96
C ALA A 333 54.55 29.30 -24.44
N GLY A 334 54.57 28.19 -25.18
CA GLY A 334 55.78 27.68 -25.83
C GLY A 334 55.43 26.92 -27.09
N ALA A 335 55.81 27.49 -28.24
CA ALA A 335 55.67 26.89 -29.55
C ALA A 335 56.63 25.69 -29.73
N ASP A 336 56.17 24.59 -30.33
CA ASP A 336 56.76 24.06 -31.57
C ASP A 336 55.91 22.94 -32.20
N GLY A 337 56.04 22.79 -33.53
CA GLY A 337 55.13 22.02 -34.38
C GLY A 337 55.33 20.49 -34.42
N GLY A 338 54.43 19.80 -35.13
CA GLY A 338 54.61 18.38 -35.46
C GLY A 338 53.32 17.62 -35.79
N THR A 339 53.04 17.53 -37.09
CA THR A 339 52.19 16.58 -37.84
C THR A 339 51.84 15.21 -37.19
N GLY A 340 50.61 14.72 -37.38
CA GLY A 340 50.34 13.27 -37.32
C GLY A 340 48.88 12.82 -37.15
N ALA A 341 48.21 12.58 -38.29
CA ALA A 341 47.08 11.68 -38.56
C ALA A 341 46.23 11.08 -37.40
N GLY A 342 44.93 11.43 -37.39
CA GLY A 342 43.89 10.69 -36.69
C GLY A 342 43.47 9.43 -37.45
N ALA A 343 43.28 8.34 -36.70
CA ALA A 343 42.64 7.12 -37.17
C ALA A 343 41.39 6.84 -36.32
N ALA A 344 40.26 6.73 -37.01
CA ALA A 344 38.96 6.34 -36.49
C ALA A 344 38.90 4.83 -36.17
N ALA A 345 38.01 4.48 -35.23
CA ALA A 345 37.34 3.18 -35.12
C ALA A 345 36.04 3.45 -34.34
N ASP A 346 34.92 3.73 -35.02
CA ASP A 346 33.97 2.75 -35.57
C ASP A 346 33.78 1.50 -34.71
N ARG A 347 32.64 1.48 -34.00
CA ARG A 347 31.88 0.26 -33.67
C ARG A 347 30.41 0.61 -33.58
N GLY A 348 29.74 0.56 -34.73
CA GLY A 348 28.29 0.39 -34.79
C GLY A 348 27.85 -1.02 -34.41
N SER A 349 26.66 -1.14 -33.85
CA SER A 349 25.79 -2.32 -33.99
C SER A 349 24.39 -1.96 -33.50
N SER A 350 23.53 -1.69 -34.48
CA SER A 350 22.09 -1.49 -34.33
C SER A 350 21.36 -2.83 -34.26
N THR A 351 20.39 -2.97 -33.36
CA THR A 351 19.28 -3.92 -33.53
C THR A 351 17.96 -3.17 -33.44
N GLY A 352 17.15 -3.37 -34.48
CA GLY A 352 15.97 -2.58 -34.79
C GLY A 352 14.82 -2.77 -33.81
N VAL A 353 14.19 -1.64 -33.48
CA VAL A 353 12.85 -1.57 -32.91
C VAL A 353 11.96 -0.98 -34.01
N GLU A 354 10.89 -1.68 -34.40
CA GLU A 354 9.89 -1.13 -35.31
C GLU A 354 9.24 0.13 -34.71
N PRO A 355 8.90 1.14 -35.54
CA PRO A 355 8.30 2.38 -35.04
C PRO A 355 6.84 2.13 -34.61
N LEU A 356 6.54 2.41 -33.34
CA LEU A 356 5.15 2.53 -32.87
C LEU A 356 4.53 3.80 -33.47
N GLY A 357 3.33 3.64 -34.03
CA GLY A 357 2.62 4.64 -34.82
C GLY A 357 2.24 5.94 -34.09
N ASP A 358 1.96 6.93 -34.94
CA ASP A 358 1.56 8.32 -34.72
C ASP A 358 1.65 8.87 -33.29
N ALA A 359 2.73 9.63 -33.09
CA ALA A 359 2.85 10.64 -32.05
C ALA A 359 1.62 11.58 -32.06
N PRO A 360 1.19 12.08 -30.89
CA PRO A 360 0.14 13.10 -30.83
C PRO A 360 0.58 14.31 -31.66
N GLY A 361 -0.35 14.75 -32.51
CA GLY A 361 -0.12 15.75 -33.54
C GLY A 361 0.48 17.07 -33.01
N ASP A 362 1.42 17.55 -33.82
CA ASP A 362 2.01 18.89 -33.90
C ASP A 362 2.78 19.41 -32.67
N GLY A 363 4.12 19.38 -32.77
CA GLY A 363 4.95 20.48 -32.25
C GLY A 363 5.99 20.22 -31.15
N ALA A 364 6.33 19.00 -30.75
CA ALA A 364 7.37 18.77 -29.74
C ALA A 364 8.63 18.09 -30.31
N ARG A 365 9.48 18.85 -31.03
CA ARG A 365 10.91 18.50 -31.07
C ARG A 365 11.42 18.51 -29.62
N GLY A 366 12.08 17.44 -29.19
CA GLY A 366 12.83 17.47 -27.92
C GLY A 366 13.76 18.70 -27.93
N PRO A 367 13.84 19.46 -26.84
CA PRO A 367 14.57 20.72 -26.85
C PRO A 367 16.06 20.47 -27.19
N ASP A 368 16.67 21.37 -27.96
CA ASP A 368 18.14 21.55 -28.06
C ASP A 368 18.65 22.09 -26.71
N ALA A 369 18.41 21.32 -25.66
CA ALA A 369 18.49 21.70 -24.26
C ALA A 369 19.76 21.13 -23.65
N GLY A 370 20.39 21.91 -22.77
CA GLY A 370 21.46 21.38 -21.92
C GLY A 370 20.97 20.18 -21.07
N PRO A 371 21.86 19.35 -20.52
CA PRO A 371 21.51 18.10 -19.84
C PRO A 371 20.43 18.21 -18.75
N VAL A 372 20.36 19.36 -18.05
CA VAL A 372 19.38 19.63 -17.00
C VAL A 372 17.96 19.80 -17.54
N GLU A 373 17.80 20.45 -18.70
CA GLU A 373 16.50 20.70 -19.32
C GLU A 373 15.96 19.43 -20.01
N ALA A 374 16.85 18.65 -20.66
CA ALA A 374 16.51 17.33 -21.17
C ALA A 374 16.06 16.39 -20.04
N GLN A 375 16.78 16.38 -18.90
CA GLN A 375 16.39 15.60 -17.73
C GLN A 375 15.01 16.02 -17.19
N ARG A 376 14.75 17.33 -17.05
CA ARG A 376 13.44 17.83 -16.60
C ARG A 376 12.31 17.41 -17.55
N TRP A 377 12.54 17.47 -18.85
CA TRP A 377 11.57 17.05 -19.84
C TRP A 377 11.28 15.54 -19.77
N VAL A 378 12.32 14.70 -19.67
CA VAL A 378 12.18 13.25 -19.53
C VAL A 378 11.41 12.89 -18.25
N THR A 379 11.77 13.48 -17.11
CA THR A 379 11.04 13.26 -15.85
C THR A 379 9.57 13.66 -15.97
N ALA A 380 9.28 14.83 -16.55
CA ALA A 380 7.90 15.29 -16.72
C ALA A 380 7.07 14.39 -17.67
N ALA A 381 7.68 13.85 -18.72
CA ALA A 381 7.04 12.93 -19.64
C ALA A 381 6.73 11.58 -18.98
N LEU A 382 7.69 11.03 -18.23
CA LEU A 382 7.50 9.79 -17.46
C LEU A 382 6.42 9.95 -16.38
N ASP A 383 6.37 11.10 -15.71
CA ASP A 383 5.32 11.43 -14.74
C ASP A 383 3.94 11.49 -15.41
N ALA A 384 3.85 11.98 -16.65
CA ALA A 384 2.59 12.03 -17.40
C ALA A 384 2.10 10.63 -17.79
N GLU A 385 2.99 9.81 -18.35
CA GLU A 385 2.66 8.43 -18.73
C GLU A 385 2.26 7.60 -17.50
N TRP A 386 3.00 7.74 -16.40
CA TRP A 386 2.65 7.09 -15.14
C TRP A 386 1.28 7.55 -14.61
N ARG A 387 0.98 8.86 -14.64
CA ARG A 387 -0.32 9.39 -14.22
C ARG A 387 -1.48 8.80 -15.03
N ASP A 388 -1.33 8.71 -16.35
CA ASP A 388 -2.37 8.16 -17.23
C ASP A 388 -2.54 6.65 -17.06
N ALA A 389 -1.44 5.91 -16.93
CA ALA A 389 -1.48 4.48 -16.66
C ALA A 389 -2.10 4.18 -15.28
N ARG A 390 -1.75 4.97 -14.26
CA ARG A 390 -2.34 4.90 -12.93
C ARG A 390 -3.83 5.25 -12.96
N ALA A 391 -4.24 6.30 -13.67
CA ALA A 391 -5.64 6.66 -13.80
C ALA A 391 -6.48 5.51 -14.38
N ARG A 392 -5.96 4.81 -15.40
CA ARG A 392 -6.60 3.61 -15.96
C ARG A 392 -6.72 2.47 -14.95
N ALA A 393 -5.66 2.20 -14.18
CA ALA A 393 -5.70 1.20 -13.11
C ALA A 393 -6.75 1.56 -12.04
N LEU A 394 -6.80 2.82 -11.60
CA LEU A 394 -7.80 3.27 -10.62
C LEU A 394 -9.22 3.20 -11.17
N ALA A 395 -9.43 3.55 -12.45
CA ALA A 395 -10.74 3.42 -13.10
C ALA A 395 -11.23 1.97 -13.12
N GLU A 396 -10.34 1.01 -13.38
CA GLU A 396 -10.68 -0.42 -13.29
C GLU A 396 -11.03 -0.84 -11.86
N LEU A 397 -10.26 -0.39 -10.85
CA LEU A 397 -10.54 -0.67 -9.43
C LEU A 397 -11.84 -0.01 -8.93
N ASP A 398 -12.24 1.10 -9.52
CA ASP A 398 -13.51 1.78 -9.22
C ASP A 398 -14.71 1.20 -9.97
N GLY A 399 -14.48 0.38 -10.99
CA GLY A 399 -15.52 -0.17 -11.84
C GLY A 399 -16.31 -1.31 -11.21
N ASP A 400 -17.55 -1.48 -11.68
CA ASP A 400 -18.45 -2.56 -11.24
C ASP A 400 -17.88 -3.97 -11.51
N ARG A 401 -17.04 -4.11 -12.55
CA ARG A 401 -16.39 -5.38 -12.89
C ARG A 401 -15.47 -5.87 -11.77
N TYR A 402 -14.63 -4.99 -11.24
CA TYR A 402 -13.74 -5.34 -10.14
C TYR A 402 -14.51 -5.61 -8.86
N ALA A 403 -15.55 -4.83 -8.56
CA ALA A 403 -16.43 -5.09 -7.43
C ALA A 403 -17.13 -6.46 -7.55
N ALA A 404 -17.66 -6.80 -8.72
CA ALA A 404 -18.28 -8.09 -8.99
C ALA A 404 -17.28 -9.25 -8.92
N LEU A 405 -16.06 -9.07 -9.44
CA LEU A 405 -14.97 -10.04 -9.35
C LEU A 405 -14.65 -10.40 -7.89
N LEU A 406 -14.51 -9.39 -7.03
CA LEU A 406 -14.24 -9.60 -5.61
C LEU A 406 -15.33 -10.41 -4.92
N VAL A 407 -16.61 -10.12 -5.19
CA VAL A 407 -17.76 -10.87 -4.66
C VAL A 407 -17.78 -12.30 -5.22
N ALA A 408 -17.52 -12.47 -6.52
CA ALA A 408 -17.50 -13.77 -7.17
C ALA A 408 -16.36 -14.66 -6.64
N LEU A 409 -15.19 -14.10 -6.34
CA LEU A 409 -14.07 -14.81 -5.71
C LEU A 409 -14.41 -15.26 -4.29
N ASP A 410 -15.09 -14.43 -3.49
CA ASP A 410 -15.55 -14.83 -2.16
C ASP A 410 -16.59 -15.95 -2.24
N ALA A 411 -17.56 -15.84 -3.15
CA ALA A 411 -18.55 -16.88 -3.38
C ALA A 411 -17.90 -18.20 -3.82
N PHE A 412 -16.93 -18.12 -4.74
CA PHE A 412 -16.14 -19.27 -5.19
C PHE A 412 -15.35 -19.93 -4.05
N LEU A 413 -14.82 -19.14 -3.11
CA LEU A 413 -14.08 -19.65 -1.95
C LEU A 413 -14.99 -20.17 -0.83
N ALA A 414 -16.20 -19.63 -0.68
CA ALA A 414 -17.18 -20.02 0.33
C ALA A 414 -17.92 -21.31 -0.05
N ALA A 415 -18.28 -21.46 -1.34
CA ALA A 415 -18.90 -22.66 -1.88
C ALA A 415 -18.14 -23.15 -3.13
N PRO A 416 -16.97 -23.78 -2.96
CA PRO A 416 -16.13 -24.19 -4.08
C PRO A 416 -16.83 -25.19 -5.00
N PRO A 417 -16.97 -24.91 -6.31
CA PRO A 417 -17.64 -25.78 -7.26
C PRO A 417 -16.72 -26.93 -7.70
N LEU A 418 -16.35 -27.80 -6.76
CA LEU A 418 -15.39 -28.88 -6.97
C LEU A 418 -16.00 -30.03 -7.76
N ARG A 419 -15.24 -30.55 -8.74
CA ARG A 419 -15.49 -31.85 -9.36
C ARG A 419 -14.97 -32.97 -8.48
N HIS A 420 -15.30 -34.22 -8.82
CA HIS A 420 -14.76 -35.41 -8.15
C HIS A 420 -13.22 -35.40 -8.03
N ARG A 421 -12.48 -34.86 -9.02
CA ARG A 421 -11.02 -34.72 -8.92
C ARG A 421 -10.56 -33.84 -7.76
N GLY A 422 -11.36 -32.83 -7.38
CA GLY A 422 -11.10 -31.95 -6.25
C GLY A 422 -11.12 -32.67 -4.91
N SER A 423 -11.98 -33.67 -4.73
CA SER A 423 -12.07 -34.46 -3.48
C SER A 423 -11.07 -35.61 -3.38
N ARG A 424 -10.29 -35.87 -4.44
CA ARG A 424 -9.23 -36.89 -4.44
C ARG A 424 -7.99 -36.35 -3.72
N ARG A 425 -7.15 -37.25 -3.21
CA ARG A 425 -5.92 -36.90 -2.50
C ARG A 425 -4.98 -36.07 -3.37
N ALA A 426 -4.47 -34.97 -2.81
CA ALA A 426 -3.59 -34.02 -3.48
C ALA A 426 -2.37 -34.69 -4.12
N ARG A 427 -1.71 -35.58 -3.37
CA ARG A 427 -0.52 -36.34 -3.82
C ARG A 427 -0.74 -37.18 -5.07
N THR A 428 -1.98 -37.54 -5.39
CA THR A 428 -2.30 -38.41 -6.52
C THR A 428 -2.68 -37.60 -7.77
N VAL A 429 -3.26 -36.41 -7.59
CA VAL A 429 -3.82 -35.62 -8.69
C VAL A 429 -2.94 -34.43 -9.06
N LEU A 430 -2.42 -33.68 -8.07
CA LEU A 430 -1.69 -32.43 -8.34
C LEU A 430 -0.41 -32.63 -9.15
N PRO A 431 0.45 -33.65 -8.89
CA PRO A 431 1.66 -33.85 -9.70
C PRO A 431 1.36 -33.98 -11.20
N ARG A 432 0.27 -34.67 -11.57
CA ARG A 432 -0.13 -34.85 -12.98
C ARG A 432 -0.61 -33.55 -13.62
N LEU A 433 -1.29 -32.69 -12.85
CA LEU A 433 -1.76 -31.39 -13.35
C LEU A 433 -0.59 -30.40 -13.51
N VAL A 434 0.36 -30.41 -12.57
CA VAL A 434 1.58 -29.62 -12.65
C VAL A 434 2.42 -30.06 -13.84
N GLU A 435 2.69 -31.36 -13.99
CA GLU A 435 3.46 -31.92 -15.12
C GLU A 435 2.88 -31.52 -16.47
N ARG A 436 1.55 -31.67 -16.63
CA ARG A 436 0.87 -31.24 -17.87
C ARG A 436 1.04 -29.75 -18.14
N THR A 437 1.03 -28.92 -17.10
CA THR A 437 1.22 -27.47 -17.24
C THR A 437 2.66 -27.15 -17.64
N TRP A 438 3.63 -27.83 -17.03
CA TRP A 438 5.05 -27.71 -17.34
C TRP A 438 5.34 -28.05 -18.80
N GLN A 439 4.86 -29.21 -19.27
CA GLN A 439 5.01 -29.64 -20.68
C GLN A 439 4.43 -28.63 -21.68
N LYS A 440 3.30 -28.00 -21.35
CA LYS A 440 2.70 -26.95 -22.18
C LYS A 440 3.56 -25.68 -22.22
N ALA A 441 4.13 -25.29 -21.08
CA ALA A 441 5.03 -24.14 -21.01
C ALA A 441 6.29 -24.41 -21.83
N GLU A 442 6.91 -25.57 -21.66
CA GLU A 442 8.10 -25.99 -22.40
C GLU A 442 7.86 -26.01 -23.92
N ALA A 443 6.71 -26.52 -24.36
CA ALA A 443 6.32 -26.48 -25.76
C ALA A 443 6.08 -25.05 -26.28
N ALA A 444 5.60 -24.13 -25.43
CA ALA A 444 5.46 -22.73 -25.81
C ALA A 444 6.81 -22.03 -25.94
N VAL A 445 7.77 -22.29 -25.04
CA VAL A 445 9.14 -21.77 -25.13
C VAL A 445 9.80 -22.23 -26.42
N ARG A 446 9.79 -23.54 -26.72
CA ARG A 446 10.34 -24.07 -27.97
C ARG A 446 9.75 -23.42 -29.22
N ARG A 447 8.45 -23.12 -29.21
CA ARG A 447 7.80 -22.42 -30.34
C ARG A 447 8.29 -20.98 -30.47
N ALA A 448 8.46 -20.26 -29.36
CA ALA A 448 8.96 -18.90 -29.37
C ALA A 448 10.42 -18.84 -29.86
N GLU A 449 11.27 -19.77 -29.40
CA GLU A 449 12.66 -19.90 -29.86
C GLU A 449 12.73 -20.20 -31.36
N ALA A 450 11.84 -21.07 -31.87
CA ALA A 450 11.78 -21.39 -33.29
C ALA A 450 11.32 -20.21 -34.16
N VAL A 451 10.49 -19.30 -33.63
CA VAL A 451 10.11 -18.06 -34.32
C VAL A 451 11.29 -17.08 -34.33
N GLY A 452 11.92 -16.83 -33.18
CA GLY A 452 13.07 -15.93 -33.11
C GLY A 452 14.27 -16.39 -33.96
N ALA A 453 14.48 -17.71 -34.07
CA ALA A 453 15.52 -18.26 -34.94
C ALA A 453 15.20 -18.10 -36.44
N ARG A 454 13.92 -18.01 -36.82
CA ARG A 454 13.51 -17.72 -38.21
C ARG A 454 13.65 -16.24 -38.53
N ASP A 455 13.26 -15.37 -37.59
CA ASP A 455 13.37 -13.91 -37.75
C ASP A 455 14.83 -13.43 -37.74
N ALA A 456 15.74 -14.17 -37.09
CA ALA A 456 17.18 -13.90 -37.14
C ALA A 456 17.89 -14.45 -38.38
N ALA A 457 17.23 -15.31 -39.16
CA ALA A 457 17.79 -15.97 -40.34
C ALA A 457 17.25 -15.44 -41.67
N GLY A 458 16.25 -14.55 -41.64
CA GLY A 458 15.75 -13.79 -42.79
C GLY A 458 16.12 -12.32 -42.65
#